data_AF-A0A969X2P2-F1
#
_entry.id   AF-A0A969X2P2-F1
#
_cell.length_a   1.000
_cell.length_b   1.000
_cell.length_c   1.000
_cell.angle_alpha   90.00
_cell.angle_beta   90.00
_cell.angle_gamma   90.00
#
_symmetry.space_group_name_H-M   'P 1'
#
loop_
_entity.id
_entity.type
_entity.pdbx_description
1 polymer ?
#
loop_
_entity_poly.entity_id
_entity_poly.type
_entity_poly.pdbx_seq_one_letter_code
_entity_poly.pdbx_strand_id
1 'polypeptide(L)'
;MYRLTALSFFIISLLPIISFNPYKVTPPGTTRFNDSLFVDIAEISNLDWKEYSYWLKNMYGDNSKEYKSCFPDSTVWLTSIYEQVAKSYFKHPAYLEFPIVGITYEQAVAYCEWRSIQVNYMLYLKQNKLDYRPRADTVGIVQIYKYRLPTKEEWEAIAALGFSPKTKKKIASKRNYNPNVYNLIYPKHEGMYASNAVNLHATAEVKSFWENAIGCYHIFGNVAEMTNKKGIAKGGAWLHNVNDVFVDKDFYYKGAQNWVGIRCICEKVLKSEKEIIQDSLKLVKIEEKHIKDSIKNEKKLQRQRKNKAEEDDDDYDDIY
;
A
#
# COMPACT_ATOMS: atom_id res chain seq x y z
N MET A 1 -41.50 17.67 -50.87
CA MET A 1 -42.68 17.63 -49.99
C MET A 1 -42.34 16.66 -48.86
N TYR A 2 -42.46 17.13 -47.61
CA TYR A 2 -42.20 16.47 -46.32
C TYR A 2 -40.76 16.18 -45.85
N ARG A 3 -40.33 17.07 -44.93
CA ARG A 3 -39.32 16.90 -43.87
C ARG A 3 -39.77 15.80 -42.90
N LEU A 4 -38.83 15.08 -42.29
CA LEU A 4 -38.92 14.74 -40.85
C LEU A 4 -37.53 14.41 -40.28
N THR A 5 -37.03 15.37 -39.51
CA THR A 5 -35.87 15.31 -38.62
C THR A 5 -36.15 14.35 -37.46
N ALA A 6 -35.38 13.27 -37.33
CA ALA A 6 -35.30 12.50 -36.10
C ALA A 6 -34.18 13.06 -35.22
N LEU A 7 -34.46 14.16 -34.51
CA LEU A 7 -33.70 14.50 -33.30
C LEU A 7 -34.17 13.52 -32.22
N SER A 8 -33.39 12.46 -32.01
CA SER A 8 -33.50 11.63 -30.82
C SER A 8 -33.04 12.48 -29.62
N PHE A 9 -34.02 13.05 -28.91
CA PHE A 9 -33.82 13.58 -27.57
C PHE A 9 -33.37 12.43 -26.67
N PHE A 10 -32.06 12.30 -26.44
CA PHE A 10 -31.54 11.61 -25.27
C PHE A 10 -31.98 12.41 -24.05
N ILE A 11 -33.11 12.03 -23.47
CA ILE A 11 -33.44 12.39 -22.10
C ILE A 11 -32.38 11.70 -21.24
N ILE A 12 -31.31 12.42 -20.92
CA ILE A 12 -30.39 12.07 -19.85
C ILE A 12 -31.24 12.13 -18.59
N SER A 13 -31.77 10.97 -18.17
CA SER A 13 -32.47 10.84 -16.90
C SER A 13 -31.50 11.28 -15.81
N LEU A 14 -31.70 12.48 -15.27
CA LEU A 14 -31.13 12.97 -14.02
C LEU A 14 -31.74 12.18 -12.85
N LEU A 15 -31.63 10.86 -12.87
CA LEU A 15 -31.65 10.11 -11.63
C LEU A 15 -30.40 10.57 -10.86
N PRO A 16 -30.48 10.82 -9.56
CA PRO A 16 -29.29 10.97 -8.77
C PRO A 16 -28.64 9.59 -8.78
N ILE A 17 -27.76 9.35 -9.75
CA ILE A 17 -26.68 8.39 -9.60
C ILE A 17 -26.13 8.78 -8.25
N ILE A 18 -26.27 7.93 -7.24
CA ILE A 18 -25.57 8.11 -5.98
C ILE A 18 -24.11 8.01 -6.37
N SER A 19 -23.57 9.17 -6.74
CA SER A 19 -22.27 9.33 -7.35
C SER A 19 -21.29 8.86 -6.30
N PHE A 20 -20.50 7.84 -6.65
CA PHE A 20 -19.43 7.40 -5.79
C PHE A 20 -18.60 8.63 -5.42
N ASN A 21 -18.62 9.00 -4.14
CA ASN A 21 -17.87 10.14 -3.64
C ASN A 21 -16.52 9.63 -3.12
N PRO A 22 -15.43 9.76 -3.90
CA PRO A 22 -14.14 9.21 -3.52
C PRO A 22 -13.56 9.88 -2.26
N TYR A 23 -14.03 11.09 -1.90
CA TYR A 23 -13.62 11.80 -0.69
C TYR A 23 -14.21 11.22 0.60
N LYS A 24 -15.18 10.30 0.53
CA LYS A 24 -15.75 9.61 1.70
C LYS A 24 -15.19 8.21 1.94
N VAL A 25 -14.31 7.73 1.05
CA VAL A 25 -13.77 6.37 1.10
C VAL A 25 -12.66 6.28 2.11
N THR A 26 -12.66 5.26 2.98
CA THR A 26 -11.49 4.98 3.82
C THR A 26 -10.41 4.32 2.95
N PRO A 27 -9.16 4.83 2.94
CA PRO A 27 -8.10 4.23 2.14
C PRO A 27 -7.88 2.75 2.49
N PRO A 28 -7.61 1.86 1.52
CA PRO A 28 -7.48 0.43 1.79
C PRO A 28 -6.40 0.10 2.82
N GLY A 29 -6.72 -0.79 3.75
CA GLY A 29 -5.79 -1.25 4.80
C GLY A 29 -5.55 -0.25 5.94
N THR A 30 -6.30 0.87 5.97
CA THR A 30 -6.13 1.93 6.98
C THR A 30 -7.28 2.03 7.96
N THR A 31 -7.01 2.61 9.12
CA THR A 31 -7.99 3.13 10.07
C THR A 31 -7.88 4.65 10.16
N ARG A 32 -8.95 5.32 10.58
CA ARG A 32 -8.99 6.77 10.71
C ARG A 32 -8.34 7.20 12.03
N PHE A 33 -7.35 8.10 11.95
CA PHE A 33 -6.78 8.76 13.13
C PHE A 33 -7.50 10.09 13.42
N ASN A 34 -7.73 10.90 12.39
CA ASN A 34 -8.56 12.12 12.47
C ASN A 34 -9.22 12.43 11.11
N ASP A 35 -9.76 13.64 10.92
CA ASP A 35 -10.49 14.01 9.70
C ASP A 35 -9.62 14.01 8.43
N SER A 36 -8.32 14.27 8.60
CA SER A 36 -7.35 14.43 7.50
C SER A 36 -6.31 13.31 7.45
N LEU A 37 -6.16 12.50 8.50
CA LEU A 37 -5.15 11.46 8.60
C LEU A 37 -5.75 10.07 8.85
N PHE A 38 -5.25 9.12 8.07
CA PHE A 38 -5.45 7.69 8.24
C PHE A 38 -4.11 7.02 8.46
N VAL A 39 -4.11 5.86 9.10
CA VAL A 39 -2.91 5.08 9.41
C VAL A 39 -3.14 3.63 9.03
N ASP A 40 -2.13 2.96 8.47
CA ASP A 40 -2.21 1.51 8.25
C ASP A 40 -2.49 0.77 9.55
N ILE A 41 -3.38 -0.22 9.48
CA ILE A 41 -3.74 -1.00 10.67
C ILE A 41 -2.58 -1.88 11.17
N ALA A 42 -1.58 -2.18 10.35
CA ALA A 42 -0.42 -2.99 10.72
C ALA A 42 0.84 -2.50 9.97
N GLU A 43 2.00 -3.06 10.28
CA GLU A 43 3.18 -2.85 9.43
C GLU A 43 2.92 -3.37 8.01
N ILE A 44 3.58 -2.79 7.00
CA ILE A 44 3.54 -3.30 5.64
C ILE A 44 4.10 -4.72 5.62
N SER A 45 3.35 -5.65 5.04
CA SER A 45 3.72 -7.06 4.98
C SER A 45 4.58 -7.40 3.76
N ASN A 46 5.17 -8.60 3.77
CA ASN A 46 5.82 -9.15 2.58
C ASN A 46 4.83 -9.32 1.42
N LEU A 47 3.54 -9.59 1.68
CA LEU A 47 2.49 -9.67 0.66
C LEU A 47 2.26 -8.32 0.00
N ASP A 48 2.08 -7.25 0.80
CA ASP A 48 1.90 -5.88 0.30
C ASP A 48 3.10 -5.45 -0.58
N TRP A 49 4.32 -5.83 -0.17
CA TRP A 49 5.52 -5.54 -0.95
C TRP A 49 5.62 -6.39 -2.21
N LYS A 50 5.09 -7.62 -2.21
CA LYS A 50 4.99 -8.46 -3.40
C LYS A 50 4.04 -7.85 -4.42
N GLU A 51 2.90 -7.29 -3.99
CA GLU A 51 2.01 -6.55 -4.89
C GLU A 51 2.73 -5.38 -5.56
N TYR A 52 3.51 -4.61 -4.79
CA TYR A 52 4.35 -3.54 -5.33
C TYR A 52 5.38 -4.07 -6.35
N SER A 53 6.12 -5.12 -6.00
CA SER A 53 7.12 -5.69 -6.91
C SER A 53 6.50 -6.27 -8.18
N TYR A 54 5.32 -6.90 -8.07
CA TYR A 54 4.56 -7.43 -9.20
C TYR A 54 4.08 -6.31 -10.12
N TRP A 55 3.61 -5.20 -9.54
CA TRP A 55 3.25 -4.02 -10.30
C TRP A 55 4.46 -3.46 -11.07
N LEU A 56 5.61 -3.30 -10.41
CA LEU A 56 6.84 -2.83 -11.07
C LEU A 56 7.26 -3.74 -12.22
N LYS A 57 7.18 -5.06 -12.01
CA LYS A 57 7.44 -6.06 -13.06
C LYS A 57 6.54 -5.86 -14.27
N ASN A 58 5.23 -5.72 -14.06
CA ASN A 58 4.28 -5.54 -15.16
C ASN A 58 4.44 -4.21 -15.89
N MET A 59 4.84 -3.15 -15.17
CA MET A 59 5.01 -1.82 -15.72
C MET A 59 6.30 -1.64 -16.50
N TYR A 60 7.41 -2.14 -15.97
CA TYR A 60 8.75 -1.85 -16.48
C TYR A 60 9.46 -3.10 -17.04
N GLY A 61 8.94 -4.29 -16.78
CA GLY A 61 9.51 -5.57 -17.18
C GLY A 61 10.50 -6.15 -16.16
N ASP A 62 10.68 -7.47 -16.23
CA ASP A 62 11.51 -8.29 -15.32
C ASP A 62 12.98 -7.85 -15.25
N ASN A 63 13.48 -7.18 -16.31
CA ASN A 63 14.87 -6.77 -16.39
C ASN A 63 15.12 -5.31 -15.98
N SER A 64 14.07 -4.57 -15.67
CA SER A 64 14.13 -3.15 -15.32
C SER A 64 14.90 -2.89 -14.02
N LYS A 65 15.45 -1.68 -13.92
CA LYS A 65 16.13 -1.22 -12.70
C LYS A 65 15.13 -1.07 -11.56
N GLU A 66 13.93 -0.58 -11.86
CA GLU A 66 12.81 -0.36 -10.96
C GLU A 66 12.41 -1.66 -10.27
N TYR A 67 12.13 -2.72 -11.05
CA TYR A 67 11.78 -4.02 -10.49
C TYR A 67 12.94 -4.65 -9.71
N LYS A 68 14.17 -4.64 -10.25
CA LYS A 68 15.32 -5.25 -9.57
C LYS A 68 15.70 -4.54 -8.27
N SER A 69 15.55 -3.21 -8.21
CA SER A 69 15.91 -2.40 -7.06
C SER A 69 14.87 -2.39 -5.95
N CYS A 70 13.66 -2.93 -6.16
CA CYS A 70 12.65 -3.01 -5.10
C CYS A 70 12.82 -4.20 -4.16
N PHE A 71 13.66 -5.18 -4.50
CA PHE A 71 13.83 -6.37 -3.67
C PHE A 71 14.52 -6.06 -2.35
N PRO A 72 14.02 -6.61 -1.22
CA PRO A 72 14.70 -6.48 0.07
C PRO A 72 16.05 -7.19 0.06
N ASP A 73 17.02 -6.61 0.76
CA ASP A 73 18.31 -7.23 1.02
C ASP A 73 18.15 -8.34 2.06
N SER A 74 18.27 -9.60 1.62
CA SER A 74 18.20 -10.75 2.52
C SER A 74 19.45 -10.96 3.36
N THR A 75 20.57 -10.30 3.04
CA THR A 75 21.85 -10.50 3.75
C THR A 75 21.82 -9.94 5.17
N VAL A 76 20.88 -9.03 5.47
CA VAL A 76 20.60 -8.51 6.81
C VAL A 76 20.30 -9.60 7.85
N TRP A 77 19.91 -10.80 7.40
CA TRP A 77 19.64 -11.94 8.26
C TRP A 77 20.89 -12.76 8.60
N LEU A 78 21.95 -12.69 7.77
CA LEU A 78 23.14 -13.56 7.88
C LEU A 78 23.98 -13.27 9.13
N THR A 79 23.85 -12.08 9.71
CA THR A 79 24.54 -11.70 10.95
C THR A 79 23.71 -11.95 12.20
N SER A 80 22.51 -12.50 12.05
CA SER A 80 21.58 -12.77 13.15
C SER A 80 21.56 -14.25 13.51
N ILE A 81 21.12 -14.57 14.74
CA ILE A 81 20.81 -15.95 15.17
C ILE A 81 19.66 -16.60 14.36
N TYR A 82 19.06 -15.84 13.43
CA TYR A 82 17.98 -16.24 12.55
C TYR A 82 18.43 -16.38 11.08
N GLU A 83 19.71 -16.60 10.80
CA GLU A 83 20.26 -16.75 9.45
C GLU A 83 19.49 -17.75 8.56
N GLN A 84 18.88 -18.78 9.16
CA GLN A 84 18.08 -19.79 8.46
C GLN A 84 16.88 -19.20 7.70
N VAL A 85 16.36 -18.04 8.11
CA VAL A 85 15.25 -17.38 7.40
C VAL A 85 15.71 -16.54 6.21
N ALA A 86 17.02 -16.29 6.04
CA ALA A 86 17.55 -15.40 5.01
C ALA A 86 17.05 -15.75 3.60
N LYS A 87 16.98 -17.05 3.27
CA LYS A 87 16.54 -17.52 1.95
C LYS A 87 15.02 -17.53 1.77
N SER A 88 14.25 -17.54 2.85
CA SER A 88 12.81 -17.79 2.83
C SER A 88 11.96 -16.60 3.24
N TYR A 89 12.45 -15.66 4.04
CA TYR A 89 11.64 -14.60 4.66
C TYR A 89 10.81 -13.80 3.64
N PHE A 90 11.42 -13.29 2.57
CA PHE A 90 10.66 -12.58 1.53
C PHE A 90 10.09 -13.52 0.46
N LYS A 91 10.57 -14.76 0.36
CA LYS A 91 10.28 -15.65 -0.81
C LYS A 91 9.18 -16.67 -0.54
N HIS A 92 9.16 -17.26 0.65
CA HIS A 92 8.33 -18.40 0.98
C HIS A 92 6.91 -17.96 1.41
N PRO A 93 5.84 -18.65 0.96
CA PRO A 93 4.45 -18.28 1.28
C PRO A 93 4.13 -18.16 2.77
N ALA A 94 4.80 -18.95 3.62
CA ALA A 94 4.61 -18.91 5.08
C ALA A 94 4.94 -17.55 5.72
N TYR A 95 5.69 -16.69 5.04
CA TYR A 95 6.07 -15.36 5.53
C TYR A 95 5.30 -14.21 4.86
N LEU A 96 4.25 -14.50 4.08
CA LEU A 96 3.49 -13.45 3.37
C LEU A 96 2.93 -12.38 4.30
N GLU A 97 2.36 -12.78 5.44
CA GLU A 97 1.76 -11.89 6.42
C GLU A 97 2.75 -11.38 7.47
N PHE A 98 4.06 -11.56 7.28
CA PHE A 98 5.10 -11.05 8.18
C PHE A 98 5.58 -9.66 7.71
N PRO A 99 6.09 -8.80 8.61
CA PRO A 99 6.47 -7.44 8.25
C PRO A 99 7.62 -7.45 7.24
N ILE A 100 7.55 -6.55 6.27
CA ILE A 100 8.66 -6.30 5.35
C ILE A 100 9.85 -5.73 6.13
N VAL A 101 11.02 -6.32 5.92
CA VAL A 101 12.31 -5.86 6.47
C VAL A 101 13.40 -6.06 5.42
N GLY A 102 14.61 -5.57 5.69
CA GLY A 102 15.70 -5.59 4.70
C GLY A 102 15.51 -4.55 3.59
N ILE A 103 14.66 -3.55 3.82
CA ILE A 103 14.45 -2.44 2.88
C ILE A 103 15.19 -1.18 3.35
N THR A 104 15.58 -0.34 2.40
CA THR A 104 16.16 0.98 2.66
C THR A 104 15.07 2.03 2.84
N TYR A 105 15.45 3.19 3.39
CA TYR A 105 14.57 4.35 3.48
C TYR A 105 14.07 4.79 2.09
N GLU A 106 14.95 4.78 1.08
CA GLU A 106 14.59 5.15 -0.29
C GLU A 106 13.55 4.20 -0.89
N GLN A 107 13.69 2.89 -0.65
CA GLN A 107 12.71 1.90 -1.07
C GLN A 107 11.35 2.12 -0.39
N ALA A 108 11.36 2.42 0.92
CA ALA A 108 10.15 2.72 1.67
C ALA A 108 9.41 3.97 1.16
N VAL A 109 10.14 5.04 0.84
CA VAL A 109 9.57 6.26 0.24
C VAL A 109 8.98 5.95 -1.13
N ALA A 110 9.69 5.22 -1.99
CA ALA A 110 9.20 4.80 -3.30
C ALA A 110 7.91 3.96 -3.20
N TYR A 111 7.81 3.07 -2.21
CA TYR A 111 6.60 2.32 -1.92
C TYR A 111 5.42 3.24 -1.55
N CYS A 112 5.64 4.24 -0.69
CA CYS A 112 4.62 5.22 -0.32
C CYS A 112 4.14 6.04 -1.53
N GLU A 113 5.05 6.44 -2.41
CA GLU A 113 4.72 7.15 -3.65
C GLU A 113 3.90 6.27 -4.60
N TRP A 114 4.34 5.03 -4.83
CA TRP A 114 3.59 4.04 -5.61
C TRP A 114 2.19 3.83 -5.07
N ARG A 115 2.05 3.62 -3.75
CA ARG A 115 0.75 3.39 -3.12
C ARG A 115 -0.18 4.60 -3.24
N SER A 116 0.37 5.81 -3.16
CA SER A 116 -0.36 7.05 -3.47
C SER A 116 -0.92 7.02 -4.89
N ILE A 117 -0.11 6.67 -5.89
CA ILE A 117 -0.53 6.59 -7.29
C ILE A 117 -1.63 5.53 -7.44
N GLN A 118 -1.40 4.31 -6.96
CA GLN A 118 -2.32 3.19 -7.19
C GLN A 118 -3.66 3.35 -6.48
N VAL A 119 -3.68 3.86 -5.24
CA VAL A 119 -4.94 4.07 -4.52
C VAL A 119 -5.77 5.16 -5.18
N ASN A 120 -5.18 6.28 -5.59
CA ASN A 120 -5.93 7.31 -6.32
C ASN A 120 -6.40 6.80 -7.70
N TYR A 121 -5.59 6.01 -8.38
CA TYR A 121 -5.99 5.41 -9.66
C TYR A 121 -7.16 4.43 -9.49
N MET A 122 -7.12 3.58 -8.47
CA MET A 122 -8.23 2.70 -8.11
C MET A 122 -9.52 3.50 -7.82
N LEU A 123 -9.43 4.61 -7.08
CA LEU A 123 -10.58 5.47 -6.81
C LEU A 123 -11.13 6.11 -8.10
N TYR A 124 -10.24 6.57 -8.98
CA TYR A 124 -10.61 7.09 -10.29
C TYR A 124 -11.33 6.06 -11.15
N LEU A 125 -10.79 4.84 -11.24
CA LEU A 125 -11.42 3.74 -11.98
C LEU A 125 -12.82 3.42 -11.42
N LYS A 126 -12.94 3.34 -10.09
CA LYS A 126 -14.22 3.07 -9.44
C LYS A 126 -15.24 4.18 -9.67
N GLN A 127 -14.81 5.45 -9.61
CA GLN A 127 -15.68 6.60 -9.85
C GLN A 127 -16.24 6.60 -11.28
N ASN A 128 -15.41 6.27 -12.26
CA ASN A 128 -15.76 6.31 -13.68
C ASN A 128 -16.19 4.94 -14.24
N LYS A 129 -16.28 3.92 -13.37
CA LYS A 129 -16.62 2.53 -13.73
C LYS A 129 -15.75 1.97 -14.87
N LEU A 130 -14.45 2.22 -14.79
CA LEU A 130 -13.46 1.80 -15.78
C LEU A 130 -12.76 0.51 -15.34
N ASP A 131 -12.38 -0.31 -16.31
CA ASP A 131 -11.54 -1.48 -16.06
C ASP A 131 -10.09 -1.09 -15.76
N TYR A 132 -9.43 -1.90 -14.93
CA TYR A 132 -8.04 -1.68 -14.57
C TYR A 132 -7.10 -1.80 -15.78
N ARG A 133 -6.22 -0.81 -15.95
CA ARG A 133 -5.12 -0.84 -16.92
C ARG A 133 -3.84 -0.36 -16.23
N PRO A 134 -2.72 -1.10 -16.28
CA PRO A 134 -1.48 -0.66 -15.63
C PRO A 134 -1.04 0.73 -16.12
N ARG A 135 -0.75 1.66 -15.20
CA ARG A 135 -0.35 3.04 -15.54
C ARG A 135 0.74 3.55 -14.60
N ALA A 136 1.85 4.04 -15.18
CA ALA A 136 3.02 4.52 -14.44
C ALA A 136 2.81 5.89 -13.79
N ASP A 137 1.80 6.64 -14.22
CA ASP A 137 1.57 8.00 -13.78
C ASP A 137 0.10 8.28 -13.43
N THR A 138 -0.07 9.30 -12.59
CA THR A 138 -1.35 9.93 -12.29
C THR A 138 -1.63 11.13 -13.19
N VAL A 139 -1.02 11.25 -14.38
CA VAL A 139 -1.23 12.45 -15.22
C VAL A 139 -2.70 12.54 -15.56
N GLY A 140 -3.35 13.53 -14.96
CA GLY A 140 -4.78 13.75 -15.10
C GLY A 140 -5.67 13.11 -14.03
N ILE A 141 -5.13 12.32 -13.10
CA ILE A 141 -5.86 11.72 -11.98
C ILE A 141 -5.75 12.61 -10.75
N VAL A 142 -6.88 12.85 -10.08
CA VAL A 142 -6.95 13.66 -8.88
C VAL A 142 -6.27 12.94 -7.72
N GLN A 143 -5.33 13.62 -7.07
CA GLN A 143 -4.74 13.13 -5.83
C GLN A 143 -5.64 13.51 -4.65
N ILE A 144 -6.33 12.51 -4.11
CA ILE A 144 -7.17 12.57 -2.91
C ILE A 144 -6.38 12.09 -1.70
N TYR A 145 -5.55 11.05 -1.90
CA TYR A 145 -4.75 10.44 -0.84
C TYR A 145 -3.25 10.53 -1.13
N LYS A 146 -2.47 10.86 -0.12
CA LYS A 146 -1.01 10.85 -0.15
C LYS A 146 -0.49 9.95 0.96
N TYR A 147 0.10 8.84 0.58
CA TYR A 147 0.81 7.95 1.48
C TYR A 147 2.24 8.43 1.68
N ARG A 148 2.71 8.33 2.92
CA ARG A 148 4.07 8.69 3.33
C ARG A 148 4.43 7.96 4.62
N LEU A 149 5.71 7.98 4.97
CA LEU A 149 6.15 7.60 6.31
C LEU A 149 5.60 8.61 7.35
N PRO A 150 5.29 8.15 8.57
CA PRO A 150 4.83 9.02 9.65
C PRO A 150 5.91 10.02 10.07
N THR A 151 5.52 11.20 10.54
CA THR A 151 6.44 11.97 11.40
C THR A 151 6.58 11.28 12.76
N LYS A 152 7.62 11.63 13.52
CA LYS A 152 7.77 11.10 14.88
C LYS A 152 6.57 11.45 15.75
N GLU A 153 6.12 12.68 15.65
CA GLU A 153 5.02 13.24 16.44
C GLU A 153 3.69 12.57 16.08
N GLU A 154 3.44 12.27 14.80
CA GLU A 154 2.27 11.49 14.37
C GLU A 154 2.32 10.06 14.93
N TRP A 155 3.47 9.40 14.82
CA TRP A 155 3.66 8.05 15.34
C TRP A 155 3.43 7.99 16.86
N GLU A 156 4.05 8.92 17.59
CA GLU A 156 3.93 9.04 19.04
C GLU A 156 2.49 9.32 19.47
N ALA A 157 1.77 10.18 18.75
CA ALA A 157 0.37 10.46 19.02
C ALA A 157 -0.52 9.22 18.82
N ILE A 158 -0.26 8.41 17.80
CA ILE A 158 -0.97 7.15 17.56
C ILE A 158 -0.64 6.11 18.64
N ALA A 159 0.61 6.04 19.08
CA ALA A 159 1.04 5.15 20.16
C ALA A 159 0.45 5.54 21.52
N ALA A 160 0.36 6.83 21.82
CA ALA A 160 -0.17 7.36 23.07
C ALA A 160 -1.66 7.01 23.30
N LEU A 161 -2.42 6.68 22.24
CA LEU A 161 -3.80 6.21 22.37
C LEU A 161 -3.91 4.93 23.21
N GLY A 162 -2.86 4.10 23.21
CA GLY A 162 -2.83 2.82 23.92
C GLY A 162 -3.98 1.89 23.54
N PHE A 163 -4.29 0.93 24.40
CA PHE A 163 -5.36 -0.04 24.16
C PHE A 163 -6.76 0.50 24.47
N SER A 164 -7.74 0.06 23.66
CA SER A 164 -9.17 0.30 23.97
C SER A 164 -9.56 -0.33 25.33
N PRO A 165 -10.60 0.17 26.02
CA PRO A 165 -11.12 -0.46 27.24
C PRO A 165 -11.51 -1.94 27.04
N LYS A 166 -12.06 -2.26 25.86
CA LYS A 166 -12.41 -3.63 25.46
C LYS A 166 -11.16 -4.51 25.38
N THR A 167 -10.10 -4.02 24.74
CA THR A 167 -8.82 -4.73 24.62
C THR A 167 -8.17 -4.91 25.99
N LYS A 168 -8.14 -3.87 26.84
CA LYS A 168 -7.63 -3.95 28.22
C LYS A 168 -8.36 -5.02 29.04
N LYS A 169 -9.70 -5.09 28.96
CA LYS A 169 -10.49 -6.12 29.63
C LYS A 169 -10.17 -7.53 29.13
N LYS A 170 -10.00 -7.70 27.80
CA LYS A 170 -9.60 -8.99 27.23
C LYS A 170 -8.21 -9.43 27.72
N ILE A 171 -7.24 -8.51 27.72
CA ILE A 171 -5.89 -8.77 28.24
C ILE A 171 -5.97 -9.21 29.70
N ALA A 172 -6.68 -8.46 30.55
CA ALA A 172 -6.82 -8.76 31.98
C ALA A 172 -7.54 -10.08 32.28
N SER A 173 -8.41 -10.56 31.37
CA SER A 173 -9.17 -11.80 31.55
C SER A 173 -8.39 -13.09 31.30
N LYS A 174 -7.20 -13.02 30.69
CA LYS A 174 -6.40 -14.21 30.35
C LYS A 174 -5.55 -14.67 31.54
N ARG A 175 -6.12 -15.55 32.37
CA ARG A 175 -5.58 -16.02 33.67
C ARG A 175 -4.24 -16.78 33.65
N ASN A 176 -3.72 -17.22 32.50
CA ASN A 176 -2.52 -18.07 32.36
C ASN A 176 -1.59 -17.69 31.18
N TYR A 177 -1.66 -16.46 30.66
CA TYR A 177 -0.81 -16.05 29.54
C TYR A 177 0.40 -15.26 30.06
N ASN A 178 1.61 -15.64 29.63
CA ASN A 178 2.83 -14.85 29.78
C ASN A 178 2.57 -13.43 29.25
N PRO A 179 2.76 -12.34 30.02
CA PRO A 179 2.28 -10.97 29.76
C PRO A 179 2.94 -10.25 28.58
N ASN A 180 3.39 -10.97 27.56
CA ASN A 180 4.00 -10.40 26.38
C ASN A 180 2.91 -9.78 25.49
N VAL A 181 2.58 -8.53 25.79
CA VAL A 181 1.59 -7.73 25.05
C VAL A 181 2.09 -7.37 23.66
N TYR A 182 3.40 -7.23 23.53
CA TYR A 182 4.13 -6.89 22.32
C TYR A 182 5.20 -7.93 22.02
N ASN A 183 5.57 -8.02 20.73
CA ASN A 183 6.65 -8.88 20.28
C ASN A 183 8.04 -8.25 20.55
N LEU A 184 8.50 -8.34 21.80
CA LEU A 184 9.74 -7.75 22.34
C LEU A 184 10.47 -8.76 23.25
N ILE A 185 11.71 -8.46 23.64
CA ILE A 185 12.43 -9.24 24.66
C ILE A 185 11.95 -8.82 26.06
N TYR A 186 11.55 -9.79 26.88
CA TYR A 186 11.21 -9.59 28.28
C TYR A 186 12.34 -10.12 29.17
N PRO A 187 12.86 -9.33 30.13
CA PRO A 187 13.87 -9.81 31.06
C PRO A 187 13.41 -11.07 31.80
N LYS A 188 14.32 -12.00 32.05
CA LYS A 188 14.02 -13.13 32.94
C LYS A 188 13.85 -12.58 34.36
N HIS A 189 12.71 -12.84 35.00
CA HIS A 189 12.62 -12.69 36.46
C HIS A 189 13.35 -13.87 37.11
N GLU A 190 14.19 -13.63 38.12
CA GLU A 190 14.78 -14.69 38.93
C GLU A 190 13.65 -15.57 39.49
N GLY A 191 13.64 -16.87 39.14
CA GLY A 191 12.69 -17.85 39.67
C GLY A 191 11.49 -18.21 38.80
N MET A 192 11.22 -17.49 37.69
CA MET A 192 10.33 -18.01 36.65
C MET A 192 11.16 -18.44 35.46
N TYR A 193 10.98 -19.70 35.03
CA TYR A 193 11.44 -20.14 33.72
C TYR A 193 11.08 -19.04 32.73
N ALA A 194 12.10 -18.46 32.09
CA ALA A 194 11.92 -17.70 30.88
C ALA A 194 11.15 -18.64 29.97
N SER A 195 9.82 -18.49 29.91
CA SER A 195 9.00 -19.40 29.15
C SER A 195 9.27 -19.08 27.70
N ASN A 196 10.33 -19.70 27.17
CA ASN A 196 10.40 -20.42 25.92
C ASN A 196 9.53 -19.87 24.80
N ALA A 197 9.64 -18.57 24.58
CA ALA A 197 9.57 -17.99 23.26
C ALA A 197 10.86 -17.20 23.09
N VAL A 198 11.99 -17.93 22.94
CA VAL A 198 12.86 -17.50 21.84
C VAL A 198 11.91 -17.45 20.67
N ASN A 199 11.56 -16.24 20.24
CA ASN A 199 10.74 -15.97 19.10
C ASN A 199 11.12 -16.98 18.02
N LEU A 200 10.29 -18.02 17.79
CA LEU A 200 10.68 -19.14 16.92
C LEU A 200 10.98 -18.61 15.50
N HIS A 201 10.36 -17.48 15.20
CA HIS A 201 10.59 -16.59 14.08
C HIS A 201 10.99 -15.24 14.66
N ALA A 202 12.03 -14.61 14.10
CA ALA A 202 12.49 -13.28 14.53
C ALA A 202 11.32 -12.28 14.67
N THR A 203 10.40 -12.27 13.71
CA THR A 203 9.17 -11.46 13.69
C THR A 203 7.92 -12.34 13.78
N ALA A 204 6.75 -11.73 13.91
CA ALA A 204 5.43 -12.37 13.89
C ALA A 204 4.55 -11.77 12.78
N GLU A 205 3.44 -12.43 12.46
CA GLU A 205 2.46 -11.91 11.50
C GLU A 205 1.95 -10.51 11.92
N VAL A 206 1.77 -9.62 10.94
CA VAL A 206 1.48 -8.19 11.17
C VAL A 206 0.12 -7.94 11.84
N LYS A 207 -0.79 -8.92 11.83
CA LYS A 207 -2.11 -8.86 12.51
C LYS A 207 -2.21 -9.80 13.72
N SER A 208 -1.08 -10.14 14.32
CA SER A 208 -1.03 -10.87 15.59
C SER A 208 -1.05 -9.92 16.80
N PHE A 209 -1.27 -10.47 18.00
CA PHE A 209 -1.40 -9.73 19.27
C PHE A 209 -2.62 -8.80 19.34
N TRP A 210 -2.49 -7.63 19.96
CA TRP A 210 -3.60 -6.78 20.39
C TRP A 210 -3.60 -5.44 19.67
N GLU A 211 -4.79 -5.03 19.22
CA GLU A 211 -5.03 -3.74 18.58
C GLU A 211 -5.10 -2.60 19.60
N ASN A 212 -4.52 -1.44 19.25
CA ASN A 212 -4.68 -0.19 19.99
C ASN A 212 -6.13 0.36 19.88
N ALA A 213 -6.39 1.54 20.46
CA ALA A 213 -7.73 2.11 20.53
C ALA A 213 -8.39 2.42 19.17
N ILE A 214 -7.60 2.53 18.10
CA ILE A 214 -8.09 2.80 16.74
C ILE A 214 -7.95 1.59 15.81
N GLY A 215 -7.56 0.42 16.31
CA GLY A 215 -7.45 -0.80 15.52
C GLY A 215 -6.07 -1.09 14.92
N CYS A 216 -5.01 -0.41 15.39
CA CYS A 216 -3.65 -0.67 14.93
C CYS A 216 -2.96 -1.78 15.74
N TYR A 217 -2.40 -2.77 15.05
CA TYR A 217 -1.55 -3.84 15.58
C TYR A 217 -0.09 -3.39 15.68
N HIS A 218 0.69 -4.01 16.57
CA HIS A 218 2.15 -3.85 16.67
C HIS A 218 2.66 -2.40 16.65
N ILE A 219 1.97 -1.48 17.33
CA ILE A 219 2.55 -0.15 17.56
C ILE A 219 3.83 -0.24 18.41
N PHE A 220 3.97 -1.27 19.23
CA PHE A 220 5.25 -1.58 19.87
C PHE A 220 5.69 -3.00 19.52
N GLY A 221 7.00 -3.16 19.37
CA GLY A 221 7.63 -4.43 19.04
C GLY A 221 7.42 -4.88 17.61
N ASN A 222 7.68 -6.17 17.40
CA ASN A 222 7.75 -6.81 16.09
C ASN A 222 8.87 -6.21 15.24
N VAL A 223 8.64 -5.10 14.54
CA VAL A 223 9.71 -4.34 13.87
C VAL A 223 9.60 -2.86 14.21
N ALA A 224 10.74 -2.18 14.31
CA ALA A 224 10.75 -0.74 14.46
C ALA A 224 10.29 -0.10 13.15
N GLU A 225 9.51 0.97 13.22
CA GLU A 225 8.90 1.58 12.04
C GLU A 225 9.65 2.84 11.62
N MET A 226 10.11 2.90 10.36
CA MET A 226 10.78 4.11 9.84
C MET A 226 9.87 5.33 9.92
N THR A 227 10.45 6.47 10.29
CA THR A 227 9.77 7.78 10.24
C THR A 227 10.15 8.53 8.97
N ASN A 228 9.53 9.69 8.72
CA ASN A 228 9.88 10.59 7.61
C ASN A 228 11.28 11.23 7.73
N LYS A 229 12.02 10.94 8.80
CA LYS A 229 13.43 11.30 8.97
C LYS A 229 14.28 10.05 8.80
N LYS A 230 15.03 10.00 7.68
CA LYS A 230 15.92 8.88 7.35
C LYS A 230 16.84 8.54 8.54
N GLY A 231 16.90 7.26 8.87
CA GLY A 231 17.75 6.74 9.95
C GLY A 231 17.12 6.84 11.34
N ILE A 232 15.86 7.28 11.45
CA ILE A 232 15.10 7.28 12.70
C ILE A 232 13.85 6.42 12.56
N ALA A 233 13.70 5.46 13.47
CA ALA A 233 12.55 4.58 13.61
C ALA A 233 11.96 4.67 15.03
N LYS A 234 10.72 4.19 15.20
CA LYS A 234 9.98 4.18 16.48
C LYS A 234 9.46 2.78 16.81
N GLY A 235 9.00 2.56 18.04
CA GLY A 235 8.26 1.35 18.46
C GLY A 235 9.08 0.16 18.94
N GLY A 236 10.39 0.16 18.71
CA GLY A 236 11.24 -0.99 19.04
C GLY A 236 10.92 -2.21 18.16
N ALA A 237 11.62 -3.31 18.40
CA ALA A 237 11.57 -4.49 17.53
C ALA A 237 11.82 -5.74 18.37
N TRP A 238 11.62 -6.92 17.78
CA TRP A 238 11.78 -8.23 18.43
C TRP A 238 13.10 -8.45 19.18
N LEU A 239 14.16 -7.71 18.86
CA LEU A 239 15.47 -7.77 19.53
C LEU A 239 15.66 -6.77 20.68
N HIS A 240 14.74 -5.83 20.84
CA HIS A 240 14.81 -4.80 21.87
C HIS A 240 14.16 -5.28 23.17
N ASN A 241 14.73 -4.87 24.31
CA ASN A 241 14.14 -5.12 25.62
C ASN A 241 12.90 -4.25 25.80
N VAL A 242 11.81 -4.83 26.31
CA VAL A 242 10.56 -4.10 26.59
C VAL A 242 10.77 -2.91 27.52
N ASN A 243 11.74 -2.99 28.45
CA ASN A 243 12.04 -1.90 29.38
C ASN A 243 12.76 -0.72 28.72
N ASP A 244 13.26 -0.86 27.48
CA ASP A 244 13.94 0.19 26.73
C ASP A 244 13.05 0.80 25.63
N VAL A 245 11.80 0.33 25.52
CA VAL A 245 10.86 0.71 24.47
C VAL A 245 9.76 1.59 25.05
N PHE A 246 9.83 2.88 24.73
CA PHE A 246 8.86 3.91 25.15
C PHE A 246 8.30 4.65 23.95
N VAL A 247 7.16 5.32 24.11
CA VAL A 247 6.49 6.09 23.05
C VAL A 247 7.47 7.06 22.37
N ASP A 248 8.20 7.84 23.16
CA ASP A 248 9.10 8.91 22.73
C ASP A 248 10.52 8.42 22.41
N LYS A 249 10.82 7.13 22.58
CA LYS A 249 12.15 6.58 22.28
C LYS A 249 12.40 6.52 20.78
N ASP A 250 13.51 7.12 20.34
CA ASP A 250 14.03 6.99 18.98
C ASP A 250 14.97 5.78 18.85
N PHE A 251 14.84 5.04 17.75
CA PHE A 251 15.70 3.94 17.35
C PHE A 251 16.46 4.33 16.08
N TYR A 252 17.79 4.35 16.15
CA TYR A 252 18.63 4.75 15.02
C TYR A 252 19.04 3.55 14.17
N TYR A 253 19.00 3.71 12.86
CA TYR A 253 19.40 2.67 11.92
C TYR A 253 20.18 3.22 10.73
N LYS A 254 20.97 2.35 10.10
CA LYS A 254 21.71 2.68 8.87
C LYS A 254 21.44 1.61 7.81
N GLY A 255 21.08 2.04 6.60
CA GLY A 255 20.78 1.14 5.50
C GLY A 255 19.60 0.21 5.80
N ALA A 256 19.59 -0.96 5.17
CA ALA A 256 18.62 -2.01 5.41
C ALA A 256 18.92 -2.75 6.73
N GLN A 257 17.87 -3.15 7.45
CA GLN A 257 17.96 -3.87 8.71
C GLN A 257 16.91 -4.98 8.76
N ASN A 258 17.17 -6.07 9.48
CA ASN A 258 16.21 -7.17 9.70
C ASN A 258 15.19 -6.90 10.82
N TRP A 259 15.28 -5.74 11.47
CA TRP A 259 14.45 -5.33 12.60
C TRP A 259 13.72 -4.00 12.36
N VAL A 260 13.90 -3.39 11.18
CA VAL A 260 13.25 -2.15 10.78
C VAL A 260 12.33 -2.42 9.59
N GLY A 261 11.05 -2.13 9.76
CA GLY A 261 10.02 -2.15 8.73
C GLY A 261 9.35 -0.78 8.60
N ILE A 262 8.13 -0.75 8.05
CA ILE A 262 7.40 0.51 7.83
C ILE A 262 5.91 0.35 8.09
N ARG A 263 5.29 1.47 8.43
CA ARG A 263 3.84 1.69 8.41
C ARG A 263 3.59 2.99 7.65
N CYS A 264 2.57 3.05 6.80
CA CYS A 264 2.24 4.30 6.12
C CYS A 264 1.22 5.12 6.92
N ILE A 265 1.39 6.43 6.87
CA ILE A 265 0.32 7.41 7.08
C ILE A 265 -0.25 7.76 5.72
N CYS A 266 -1.58 7.85 5.66
CA CYS A 266 -2.31 8.33 4.50
C CYS A 266 -2.98 9.66 4.84
N GLU A 267 -2.48 10.71 4.21
CA GLU A 267 -3.00 12.06 4.33
C GLU A 267 -4.07 12.29 3.26
N LYS A 268 -5.24 12.74 3.69
CA LYS A 268 -6.30 13.19 2.79
C LYS A 268 -5.98 14.61 2.35
N VAL A 269 -5.74 14.78 1.05
CA VAL A 269 -5.54 16.08 0.42
C VAL A 269 -6.87 16.84 0.46
N LEU A 270 -6.96 17.82 1.36
CA LEU A 270 -8.13 18.69 1.47
C LEU A 270 -8.17 19.64 0.26
N LYS A 271 -9.31 19.67 -0.42
CA LYS A 271 -9.58 20.57 -1.55
C LYS A 271 -10.90 21.29 -1.33
N SER A 272 -10.94 22.56 -1.71
CA SER A 272 -12.18 23.34 -1.79
C SER A 272 -13.13 22.76 -2.87
N GLU A 273 -14.44 22.99 -2.75
CA GLU A 273 -15.41 22.57 -3.76
C GLU A 273 -15.06 23.07 -5.16
N LYS A 274 -14.50 24.28 -5.26
CA LYS A 274 -14.03 24.86 -6.52
C LYS A 274 -12.90 24.06 -7.15
N GLU A 275 -11.94 23.61 -6.36
CA GLU A 275 -10.83 22.76 -6.82
C GLU A 275 -11.33 21.37 -7.23
N ILE A 276 -12.30 20.81 -6.48
CA ILE A 276 -12.95 19.54 -6.82
C ILE A 276 -13.68 19.64 -8.17
N ILE A 277 -14.42 20.73 -8.41
CA ILE A 277 -15.11 20.97 -9.68
C ILE A 277 -14.11 21.13 -10.83
N GLN A 278 -13.03 21.89 -10.64
CA GLN A 278 -11.99 22.06 -11.67
C GLN A 278 -11.30 20.75 -12.02
N ASP A 279 -11.01 19.93 -11.03
CA ASP A 279 -10.45 18.61 -11.21
C ASP A 279 -11.41 17.67 -11.95
N SER A 280 -12.69 17.68 -11.59
CA SER A 280 -13.74 16.92 -12.29
C SER A 280 -13.81 17.33 -13.78
N LEU A 281 -13.71 18.62 -14.08
CA LEU A 281 -13.68 19.11 -15.46
C LEU A 281 -12.43 18.69 -16.23
N LYS A 282 -11.26 18.57 -15.56
CA LYS A 282 -10.04 18.07 -16.20
C LYS A 282 -10.18 16.59 -16.56
N LEU A 283 -10.74 15.77 -15.66
CA LEU A 283 -10.96 14.34 -15.88
C LEU A 283 -11.83 14.09 -17.12
N VAL A 284 -12.94 14.80 -17.25
CA VAL A 284 -13.84 14.70 -18.43
C VAL A 284 -13.08 14.97 -19.73
N LYS A 285 -12.24 16.02 -19.76
CA LYS A 285 -11.43 16.36 -20.96
C LYS A 285 -10.41 15.28 -21.31
N ILE A 286 -9.87 14.58 -20.31
CA ILE A 286 -8.91 13.49 -20.51
C ILE A 286 -9.61 12.25 -21.04
N GLU A 287 -10.78 11.90 -20.52
CA GLU A 287 -11.60 10.79 -21.05
C GLU A 287 -12.00 11.04 -22.50
N GLU A 288 -12.46 12.26 -22.82
CA GLU A 288 -12.77 12.64 -24.21
C GLU A 288 -11.58 12.45 -25.15
N LYS A 289 -10.36 12.78 -24.67
CA LYS A 289 -9.13 12.57 -25.44
C LYS A 289 -8.81 11.08 -25.62
N HIS A 290 -8.87 10.29 -24.55
CA HIS A 290 -8.64 8.83 -24.62
C HIS A 290 -9.63 8.13 -25.56
N ILE A 291 -10.91 8.50 -25.51
CA ILE A 291 -11.94 7.97 -26.43
C ILE A 291 -11.58 8.32 -27.87
N LYS A 292 -11.20 9.57 -28.15
CA LYS A 292 -10.77 10.01 -29.49
C LYS A 292 -9.55 9.23 -29.98
N ASP A 293 -8.55 9.04 -29.14
CA ASP A 293 -7.32 8.31 -29.47
C ASP A 293 -7.61 6.82 -29.70
N SER A 294 -8.48 6.21 -28.90
CA SER A 294 -8.91 4.81 -29.07
C SER A 294 -9.65 4.61 -30.40
N ILE A 295 -10.61 5.48 -30.71
CA ILE A 295 -11.34 5.45 -32.00
C ILE A 295 -10.36 5.61 -33.18
N LYS A 296 -9.37 6.50 -33.04
CA LYS A 296 -8.35 6.72 -34.07
C LYS A 296 -7.48 5.48 -34.29
N ASN A 297 -7.05 4.83 -33.21
CA ASN A 297 -6.25 3.61 -33.27
C ASN A 297 -7.04 2.44 -33.87
N GLU A 298 -8.30 2.27 -33.50
CA GLU A 298 -9.16 1.22 -34.05
C GLU A 298 -9.39 1.40 -35.56
N LYS A 299 -9.65 2.64 -36.00
CA LYS A 299 -9.72 2.98 -37.45
C LYS A 299 -8.41 2.67 -38.17
N LYS A 300 -7.26 2.93 -37.54
CA LYS A 300 -5.95 2.61 -38.12
C LYS A 300 -5.78 1.09 -38.26
N LEU A 301 -6.16 0.32 -37.23
CA LEU A 301 -6.08 -1.14 -37.24
C LEU A 301 -7.01 -1.76 -38.29
N GLN A 302 -8.23 -1.23 -38.44
CA GLN A 302 -9.18 -1.65 -39.47
C GLN A 302 -8.62 -1.42 -40.88
N ARG A 303 -7.97 -0.27 -41.13
CA ARG A 303 -7.29 0.00 -42.42
C ARG A 303 -6.15 -0.98 -42.68
N GLN A 304 -5.32 -1.25 -41.68
CA GLN A 304 -4.22 -2.22 -41.82
C GLN A 304 -4.74 -3.65 -42.11
N ARG A 305 -5.85 -4.05 -41.48
CA ARG A 305 -6.50 -5.34 -41.76
C ARG A 305 -7.08 -5.40 -43.18
N LYS A 306 -7.66 -4.30 -43.67
CA LYS A 306 -8.22 -4.22 -45.03
C LYS A 306 -7.13 -4.30 -46.09
N ASN A 307 -6.05 -3.53 -45.93
CA ASN A 307 -4.91 -3.56 -46.86
C ASN A 307 -4.25 -4.95 -46.90
N LYS A 308 -4.13 -5.62 -45.75
CA LYS A 308 -3.59 -6.99 -45.71
C LYS A 308 -4.49 -8.00 -46.43
N ALA A 309 -5.82 -7.88 -46.28
CA ALA A 309 -6.76 -8.74 -46.99
C ALA A 309 -6.74 -8.51 -48.51
N GLU A 310 -6.54 -7.26 -48.96
CA GLU A 310 -6.39 -6.92 -50.39
C GLU A 310 -5.07 -7.48 -50.96
N GLU A 311 -3.96 -7.43 -50.22
CA GLU A 311 -2.69 -8.07 -50.62
C GLU A 311 -2.80 -9.61 -50.68
N ASP A 312 -3.60 -10.23 -49.79
CA ASP A 312 -3.81 -11.68 -49.77
C ASP A 312 -4.78 -12.16 -50.90
N ASP A 313 -5.66 -11.29 -51.42
CA ASP A 313 -6.59 -11.58 -52.53
C ASP A 313 -5.91 -11.42 -53.92
N ASP A 314 -5.00 -10.47 -54.10
CA ASP A 314 -4.27 -10.24 -55.37
C ASP A 314 -3.28 -11.38 -55.70
N ASP A 315 -2.85 -12.19 -54.72
CA ASP A 315 -1.92 -13.31 -54.90
C ASP A 315 -2.61 -14.59 -55.46
N TYR A 316 -3.95 -14.58 -55.58
CA TYR A 316 -4.75 -15.71 -56.08
C TYR A 316 -5.15 -15.62 -57.56
N ASP A 317 -5.01 -14.44 -58.21
CA ASP A 317 -5.44 -14.23 -59.60
C ASP A 317 -4.35 -14.54 -60.65
N ASP A 318 -3.14 -14.94 -60.24
CA ASP A 318 -1.99 -15.21 -61.15
C ASP A 318 -1.76 -16.72 -61.45
N ILE A 319 -2.76 -17.57 -61.21
CA ILE A 319 -2.71 -19.02 -61.50
C ILE A 319 -3.84 -19.43 -62.45
N TYR A 320 -3.75 -19.09 -63.74
CA TYR A 320 -4.44 -19.83 -64.82
C TYR A 320 -3.71 -19.79 -66.15
#